data_AF-A0A7G6A5M9-F1
#
_entry.id   AF-A0A7G6A5M9-F1
#
_cell.length_a   1.000
_cell.length_b   1.000
_cell.length_c   1.000
_cell.angle_alpha   90.00
_cell.angle_beta   90.00
_cell.angle_gamma   90.00
#
_symmetry.space_group_name_H-M   'P 1'
#
loop_
_entity.id
_entity.type
_entity.pdbx_description
1 polymer ?
#
loop_
_entity_poly.entity_id
_entity_poly.type
_entity_poly.pdbx_seq_one_letter_code
_entity_poly.pdbx_strand_id
1 'polypeptide(L)'
;MRIIVAAIAAALVQPLVFAALHPDALSAAQSQPNFIGAFAVMTIAVAAAVVLVGGVPIFLVMRKLDWLSWPSLALAGLLAGALPVAALFWPRPLGDYSDGHNWHGVYVDTYIAGQPTTYAWLSYGEEILRFGCHGLVGALVFYGVWRLLGGQTA
;
A
#
# COMPACT_ATOMS: atom_id res chain seq x y z
N MET A 1 -0.28 7.50 24.02
CA MET A 1 -1.17 6.33 23.84
C MET A 1 -2.02 6.39 22.57
N ARG A 2 -2.76 7.49 22.29
CA ARG A 2 -3.66 7.60 21.13
C ARG A 2 -3.02 7.28 19.76
N ILE A 3 -1.82 7.82 19.50
CA ILE A 3 -1.07 7.59 18.24
C ILE A 3 -0.70 6.12 18.06
N ILE A 4 -0.28 5.44 19.14
CA ILE A 4 0.12 4.03 19.09
C ILE A 4 -1.08 3.15 18.75
N VAL A 5 -2.22 3.39 19.40
CA VAL A 5 -3.46 2.63 19.12
C VAL A 5 -3.93 2.86 17.68
N ALA A 6 -3.88 4.10 17.20
CA ALA A 6 -4.19 4.42 15.81
C ALA A 6 -3.22 3.75 14.80
N ALA A 7 -1.92 3.71 15.10
CA ALA A 7 -0.92 3.05 14.28
C ALA A 7 -1.16 1.53 14.21
N ILE A 8 -1.45 0.90 15.35
CA ILE A 8 -1.80 -0.53 15.41
C ILE A 8 -3.04 -0.81 14.56
N ALA A 9 -4.11 -0.01 14.71
CA ALA A 9 -5.31 -0.19 13.91
C ALA A 9 -5.05 -0.04 12.40
N ALA A 10 -4.24 0.95 12.01
CA ALA A 10 -3.85 1.18 10.62
C ALA A 10 -2.98 0.05 10.03
N ALA A 11 -2.20 -0.66 10.86
CA ALA A 11 -1.45 -1.83 10.43
C ALA A 11 -2.34 -3.09 10.33
N LEU A 12 -3.22 -3.29 11.32
CA LEU A 12 -4.12 -4.45 11.39
C LEU A 12 -5.16 -4.49 10.28
N VAL A 13 -5.53 -3.35 9.69
CA VAL A 13 -6.47 -3.32 8.56
C VAL A 13 -5.83 -3.78 7.23
N GLN A 14 -4.50 -3.76 7.11
CA GLN A 14 -3.83 -3.95 5.81
C GLN A 14 -4.01 -5.34 5.18
N PRO A 15 -4.09 -6.46 5.92
CA PRO A 15 -4.42 -7.75 5.32
C PRO A 15 -5.78 -7.75 4.60
N LEU A 16 -6.77 -7.03 5.13
CA LEU A 16 -8.09 -6.90 4.49
C LEU A 16 -8.01 -6.05 3.22
N VAL A 17 -7.24 -4.96 3.24
CA VAL A 17 -7.00 -4.13 2.05
C VAL A 17 -6.30 -4.95 0.98
N PHE A 18 -5.28 -5.72 1.34
CA PHE A 18 -4.57 -6.58 0.39
C PHE A 18 -5.51 -7.61 -0.23
N ALA A 19 -6.29 -8.33 0.59
CA ALA A 19 -7.24 -9.33 0.11
C ALA A 19 -8.28 -8.73 -0.85
N ALA A 20 -8.71 -7.48 -0.61
CA ALA A 20 -9.64 -6.78 -1.49
C ALA A 20 -9.00 -6.36 -2.83
N LEU A 21 -7.70 -6.03 -2.84
CA LEU A 21 -6.97 -5.61 -4.05
C LEU A 21 -6.40 -6.79 -4.86
N HIS A 22 -6.21 -7.94 -4.23
CA HIS A 22 -5.62 -9.16 -4.82
C HIS A 22 -6.54 -10.38 -4.62
N PRO A 23 -7.71 -10.43 -5.28
CA PRO A 23 -8.64 -11.55 -5.15
C PRO A 23 -8.06 -12.89 -5.65
N ASP A 24 -7.12 -12.84 -6.58
CA ASP A 24 -6.32 -13.95 -7.09
C ASP A 24 -5.37 -14.53 -6.04
N ALA A 25 -4.76 -13.68 -5.21
CA ALA A 25 -3.95 -14.16 -4.09
C ALA A 25 -4.81 -14.91 -3.06
N LEU A 26 -6.07 -14.49 -2.88
CA LEU A 26 -7.00 -15.16 -1.95
C LEU A 26 -7.41 -16.54 -2.45
N SER A 27 -7.68 -16.69 -3.76
CA SER A 27 -8.02 -17.99 -4.36
C SER A 27 -6.82 -18.95 -4.32
N ALA A 28 -5.61 -18.45 -4.56
CA ALA A 28 -4.39 -19.23 -4.40
C ALA A 28 -4.20 -19.69 -2.94
N ALA A 29 -4.44 -18.81 -1.96
CA ALA A 29 -4.28 -19.12 -0.54
C ALA A 29 -5.30 -20.16 -0.02
N GLN A 30 -6.48 -20.28 -0.62
CA GLN A 30 -7.45 -21.33 -0.29
C GLN A 30 -6.88 -22.75 -0.51
N SER A 31 -5.97 -22.91 -1.47
CA SER A 31 -5.31 -24.19 -1.73
C SER A 31 -4.24 -24.56 -0.68
N GLN A 32 -3.82 -23.61 0.17
CA GLN A 32 -2.78 -23.79 1.18
C GLN A 32 -3.12 -23.03 2.48
N PRO A 33 -3.88 -23.64 3.41
CA PRO A 33 -4.42 -22.94 4.59
C PRO A 33 -3.37 -22.28 5.49
N ASN A 34 -2.19 -22.91 5.63
CA ASN A 34 -1.08 -22.39 6.43
C ASN A 34 -0.49 -21.10 5.83
N PHE A 35 -0.71 -20.84 4.54
CA PHE A 35 -0.22 -19.67 3.84
C PHE A 35 -0.98 -18.40 4.26
N ILE A 36 -2.26 -18.50 4.62
CA ILE A 36 -3.11 -17.36 5.00
C ILE A 36 -2.59 -16.69 6.27
N GLY A 37 -2.25 -17.48 7.29
CA GLY A 37 -1.73 -16.97 8.56
C GLY A 37 -0.37 -16.30 8.40
N ALA A 38 0.56 -16.96 7.71
CA ALA A 38 1.88 -16.40 7.42
C ALA A 38 1.79 -15.11 6.59
N PHE A 39 0.91 -15.10 5.59
CA PHE A 39 0.62 -13.95 4.76
C PHE A 39 0.14 -12.75 5.59
N ALA A 40 -0.90 -12.93 6.42
CA ALA A 40 -1.44 -11.87 7.26
C ALA A 40 -0.38 -11.29 8.22
N VAL A 41 0.45 -12.15 8.82
CA VAL A 41 1.54 -11.72 9.70
C VAL A 41 2.57 -10.87 8.95
N MET A 42 2.97 -11.29 7.75
CA MET A 42 3.93 -10.53 6.93
C MET A 42 3.36 -9.19 6.48
N THR A 43 2.09 -9.15 6.04
CA THR A 43 1.42 -7.90 5.68
C THR A 43 1.35 -6.94 6.86
N ILE A 44 0.99 -7.43 8.06
CA ILE A 44 0.95 -6.60 9.28
C ILE A 44 2.35 -6.10 9.64
N ALA A 45 3.38 -6.95 9.54
CA ALA A 45 4.76 -6.57 9.87
C ALA A 45 5.27 -5.45 8.96
N VAL A 46 5.08 -5.59 7.64
CA VAL A 46 5.45 -4.56 6.65
C VAL A 46 4.63 -3.29 6.87
N ALA A 47 3.32 -3.43 7.06
CA ALA A 47 2.43 -2.31 7.33
C ALA A 47 2.83 -1.53 8.58
N ALA A 48 3.16 -2.22 9.67
CA ALA A 48 3.60 -1.60 10.91
C ALA A 48 4.87 -0.78 10.70
N ALA A 49 5.85 -1.32 9.95
CA ALA A 49 7.08 -0.60 9.62
C ALA A 49 6.78 0.68 8.81
N VAL A 50 5.96 0.58 7.76
CA VAL A 50 5.59 1.73 6.91
C VAL A 50 4.79 2.79 7.69
N VAL A 51 3.84 2.37 8.52
CA VAL A 51 3.03 3.28 9.34
C VAL A 51 3.90 4.00 10.36
N LEU A 52 4.82 3.30 11.04
CA LEU A 52 5.66 3.91 12.07
C LEU A 52 6.74 4.81 11.51
N VAL A 53 7.40 4.41 10.41
CA VAL A 53 8.54 5.14 9.83
C VAL A 53 8.08 6.27 8.91
N GLY A 54 6.98 6.09 8.19
CA GLY A 54 6.45 7.09 7.25
C GLY A 54 5.16 7.75 7.73
N GLY A 55 4.13 6.94 8.00
CA GLY A 55 2.77 7.43 8.28
C GLY A 55 2.68 8.35 9.51
N VAL A 56 3.25 7.93 10.64
CA VAL A 56 3.22 8.70 11.90
C VAL A 56 3.97 10.03 11.76
N PRO A 57 5.21 10.08 11.23
CA PRO A 57 5.89 11.35 10.96
C PRO A 57 5.08 12.30 10.06
N ILE A 58 4.53 11.81 8.94
CA ILE A 58 3.70 12.62 8.04
C ILE A 58 2.51 13.21 8.79
N PHE A 59 1.79 12.39 9.57
CA PHE A 59 0.67 12.85 10.38
C PHE A 59 1.07 13.93 11.38
N LEU A 60 2.20 13.76 12.08
CA LEU A 60 2.69 14.74 13.05
C LEU A 60 3.06 16.07 12.40
N VAL A 61 3.66 16.05 11.22
CA VAL A 61 3.95 17.27 10.43
C VAL A 61 2.66 17.95 10.03
N MET A 62 1.69 17.22 9.48
CA MET A 62 0.38 17.79 9.09
C MET A 62 -0.37 18.35 10.29
N ARG A 63 -0.25 17.71 11.47
CA ARG A 63 -0.80 18.23 12.72
C ARG A 63 -0.16 19.55 13.13
N LYS A 64 1.16 19.66 13.01
CA LYS A 64 1.89 20.89 13.35
C LYS A 64 1.53 22.05 12.40
N LEU A 65 1.10 21.74 11.17
CA LEU A 65 0.73 22.72 10.15
C LEU A 65 -0.77 23.03 10.11
N ASP A 66 -1.57 22.47 11.03
CA ASP A 66 -3.03 22.60 11.05
C ASP A 66 -3.73 22.11 9.76
N TRP A 67 -3.14 21.10 9.09
CA TRP A 67 -3.65 20.51 7.86
C TRP A 67 -4.45 19.22 8.10
N LEU A 68 -4.92 18.98 9.33
CA LEU A 68 -5.66 17.77 9.69
C LEU A 68 -7.11 17.81 9.19
N SER A 69 -7.29 17.52 7.92
CA SER A 69 -8.60 17.26 7.32
C SER A 69 -8.65 15.85 6.74
N TRP A 70 -9.86 15.29 6.62
CA TRP A 70 -10.06 13.98 5.98
C TRP A 70 -9.50 13.94 4.55
N PRO A 71 -9.77 14.92 3.67
CA PRO A 71 -9.20 14.92 2.32
C PRO A 71 -7.67 15.05 2.31
N SER A 72 -7.12 15.93 3.15
CA SER A 72 -5.65 16.13 3.21
C SER A 72 -4.94 14.86 3.64
N LEU A 73 -5.47 14.15 4.65
CA LEU A 73 -4.88 12.89 5.12
C LEU A 73 -5.08 11.74 4.14
N ALA A 74 -6.23 11.67 3.47
CA ALA A 74 -6.46 10.69 2.41
C ALA A 74 -5.44 10.87 1.27
N LEU A 75 -5.23 12.10 0.82
CA LEU A 75 -4.25 12.42 -0.21
C LEU A 75 -2.82 12.14 0.26
N ALA A 76 -2.46 12.56 1.48
CA ALA A 76 -1.13 12.28 2.04
C ALA A 76 -0.86 10.79 2.17
N GLY A 77 -1.85 10.02 2.65
CA GLY A 77 -1.77 8.56 2.71
C GLY A 77 -1.61 7.92 1.33
N LEU A 78 -2.42 8.34 0.36
CA LEU A 78 -2.33 7.85 -1.01
C LEU A 78 -0.93 8.10 -1.60
N LEU A 79 -0.42 9.32 -1.47
CA LEU A 79 0.91 9.68 -1.97
C LEU A 79 2.01 8.95 -1.22
N ALA A 80 1.90 8.80 0.10
CA ALA A 80 2.88 8.08 0.90
C ALA A 80 2.97 6.58 0.53
N GLY A 81 1.84 5.97 0.15
CA GLY A 81 1.83 4.60 -0.38
C GLY A 81 2.33 4.51 -1.83
N ALA A 82 1.89 5.42 -2.69
CA ALA A 82 2.16 5.39 -4.13
C ALA A 82 3.59 5.81 -4.51
N LEU A 83 4.11 6.89 -3.93
CA LEU A 83 5.37 7.51 -4.38
C LEU A 83 6.61 6.63 -4.22
N PRO A 84 6.80 5.87 -3.11
CA PRO A 84 7.94 4.97 -3.00
C PRO A 84 7.94 3.91 -4.10
N VAL A 85 6.77 3.36 -4.42
CA VAL A 85 6.62 2.36 -5.50
C VAL A 85 6.91 3.00 -6.85
N ALA A 86 6.35 4.19 -7.09
CA ALA A 86 6.59 4.93 -8.32
C ALA A 86 8.08 5.23 -8.54
N ALA A 87 8.80 5.62 -7.49
CA ALA A 87 10.22 5.93 -7.58
C ALA A 87 11.10 4.69 -7.76
N LEU A 88 10.79 3.58 -7.07
CA LEU A 88 11.65 2.40 -7.03
C LEU A 88 11.42 1.45 -8.22
N PHE A 89 10.18 1.34 -8.71
CA PHE A 89 9.78 0.35 -9.71
C PHE A 89 9.50 0.96 -11.09
N TRP A 90 10.03 2.15 -11.34
CA TRP A 90 9.93 2.82 -12.64
C TRP A 90 10.43 1.91 -13.78
N PRO A 91 9.60 1.61 -14.80
CA PRO A 91 10.01 0.80 -15.93
C PRO A 91 11.19 1.44 -16.67
N ARG A 92 12.26 0.68 -16.84
CA ARG A 92 13.51 1.14 -17.47
C ARG A 92 14.13 0.02 -18.30
N PRO A 93 14.97 0.32 -19.30
CA PRO A 93 15.63 -0.73 -20.06
C PRO A 93 16.49 -1.68 -19.18
N LEU A 94 16.39 -2.98 -19.41
CA LEU A 94 17.02 -4.05 -18.61
C LEU A 94 17.94 -4.97 -19.46
N GLY A 95 18.86 -4.41 -20.25
CA GLY A 95 19.79 -5.21 -21.07
C GLY A 95 19.07 -6.04 -22.13
N ASP A 96 19.40 -7.33 -22.27
CA ASP A 96 18.72 -8.24 -23.20
C ASP A 96 17.58 -9.07 -22.53
N TYR A 97 17.12 -8.66 -21.36
CA TYR A 97 16.12 -9.38 -20.56
C TYR A 97 14.73 -9.36 -21.22
N SER A 98 14.08 -10.51 -21.34
CA SER A 98 12.67 -10.59 -21.75
C SER A 98 11.86 -11.29 -20.66
N ASP A 99 10.66 -10.79 -20.39
CA ASP A 99 9.81 -11.26 -19.29
C ASP A 99 8.34 -10.95 -19.56
N GLY A 100 7.47 -11.68 -18.88
CA GLY A 100 6.03 -11.58 -19.01
C GLY A 100 5.30 -12.21 -17.84
N HIS A 101 4.03 -11.88 -17.71
CA HIS A 101 3.18 -12.39 -16.64
C HIS A 101 1.73 -12.45 -17.07
N ASN A 102 0.89 -13.09 -16.26
CA ASN A 102 -0.54 -13.09 -16.50
C ASN A 102 -1.15 -11.77 -16.00
N TRP A 103 -1.65 -10.95 -16.92
CA TRP A 103 -2.39 -9.73 -16.62
C TRP A 103 -3.87 -9.97 -16.88
N HIS A 104 -4.68 -9.96 -15.81
CA HIS A 104 -6.11 -10.26 -15.83
C HIS A 104 -6.48 -11.57 -16.56
N GLY A 105 -5.65 -12.61 -16.39
CA GLY A 105 -5.89 -13.94 -16.97
C GLY A 105 -5.36 -14.12 -18.40
N VAL A 106 -4.71 -13.11 -18.98
CA VAL A 106 -4.05 -13.19 -20.28
C VAL A 106 -2.56 -13.03 -20.09
N TYR A 107 -1.76 -13.92 -20.66
CA TYR A 107 -0.31 -13.77 -20.66
C TYR A 107 0.11 -12.59 -21.53
N VAL A 108 0.91 -11.68 -20.97
CA VAL A 108 1.43 -10.49 -21.65
C VAL A 108 2.92 -10.35 -21.41
N ASP A 109 3.65 -9.92 -22.44
CA ASP A 109 5.07 -9.58 -22.31
C ASP A 109 5.22 -8.19 -21.69
N THR A 110 5.97 -8.09 -20.60
CA THR A 110 6.32 -6.82 -19.94
C THR A 110 7.65 -6.27 -20.43
N TYR A 111 8.58 -7.15 -20.81
CA TYR A 111 9.87 -6.78 -21.38
C TYR A 111 10.17 -7.62 -22.62
N ILE A 112 10.62 -6.97 -23.69
CA ILE A 112 11.10 -7.63 -24.92
C ILE A 112 12.47 -7.05 -25.27
N ALA A 113 13.50 -7.88 -25.30
CA ALA A 113 14.89 -7.47 -25.52
C ALA A 113 15.28 -6.27 -24.61
N GLY A 114 14.91 -6.38 -23.34
CA GLY A 114 15.10 -5.42 -22.25
C GLY A 114 14.30 -4.14 -22.37
N GLN A 115 13.52 -3.92 -23.41
CA GLN A 115 12.68 -2.73 -23.52
C GLN A 115 11.33 -2.94 -22.83
N PRO A 116 10.89 -2.00 -21.96
CA PRO A 116 9.58 -2.10 -21.34
C PRO A 116 8.48 -1.95 -22.39
N THR A 117 7.55 -2.88 -22.41
CA THR A 117 6.37 -2.82 -23.27
C THR A 117 5.30 -1.92 -22.66
N THR A 118 4.20 -1.69 -23.40
CA THR A 118 3.01 -1.03 -22.85
C THR A 118 2.49 -1.72 -21.58
N TYR A 119 2.56 -3.05 -21.52
CA TYR A 119 2.10 -3.81 -20.37
C TYR A 119 2.98 -3.63 -19.14
N ALA A 120 4.30 -3.39 -19.29
CA ALA A 120 5.13 -2.99 -18.15
C ALA A 120 4.64 -1.68 -17.53
N TRP A 121 4.28 -0.68 -18.34
CA TRP A 121 3.76 0.59 -17.85
C TRP A 121 2.38 0.47 -17.21
N LEU A 122 1.49 -0.35 -17.80
CA LEU A 122 0.16 -0.60 -17.25
C LEU A 122 0.24 -1.33 -15.91
N SER A 123 1.02 -2.42 -15.83
CA SER A 123 1.23 -3.14 -14.57
C SER A 123 1.89 -2.27 -13.50
N TYR A 124 2.86 -1.44 -13.89
CA TYR A 124 3.46 -0.47 -12.99
C TYR A 124 2.44 0.55 -12.44
N GLY A 125 1.60 1.12 -13.31
CA GLY A 125 0.55 2.05 -12.90
C GLY A 125 -0.47 1.40 -11.95
N GLU A 126 -0.86 0.15 -12.24
CA GLU A 126 -1.75 -0.62 -11.38
C GLU A 126 -1.14 -0.87 -9.98
N GLU A 127 0.14 -1.23 -9.91
CA GLU A 127 0.84 -1.40 -8.64
C GLU A 127 0.93 -0.09 -7.83
N ILE A 128 1.25 1.04 -8.48
CA ILE A 128 1.24 2.35 -7.81
C ILE A 128 -0.13 2.63 -7.19
N LEU A 129 -1.22 2.36 -7.93
CA LEU A 129 -2.57 2.59 -7.43
C LEU A 129 -2.92 1.64 -6.28
N ARG A 130 -2.54 0.37 -6.36
CA ARG A 130 -2.76 -0.61 -5.28
C ARG A 130 -2.05 -0.20 -3.99
N PHE A 131 -0.77 0.16 -4.06
CA PHE A 131 -0.03 0.66 -2.89
C PHE A 131 -0.54 2.02 -2.41
N GLY A 132 -0.99 2.89 -3.32
CA GLY A 132 -1.70 4.11 -2.98
C GLY A 132 -2.96 3.84 -2.16
N CYS A 133 -3.76 2.84 -2.53
CA CYS A 133 -4.94 2.41 -1.78
C CYS A 133 -4.59 1.92 -0.36
N HIS A 134 -3.50 1.17 -0.19
CA HIS A 134 -2.99 0.79 1.14
C HIS A 134 -2.70 2.02 2.01
N GLY A 135 -1.97 2.99 1.46
CA GLY A 135 -1.65 4.24 2.16
C GLY A 135 -2.90 5.07 2.48
N LEU A 136 -3.85 5.19 1.55
CA LEU A 136 -5.12 5.89 1.74
C LEU A 136 -5.94 5.27 2.87
N VAL A 137 -6.20 3.97 2.82
CA VAL A 137 -6.99 3.28 3.85
C VAL A 137 -6.28 3.32 5.19
N GLY A 138 -4.97 3.11 5.21
CA GLY A 138 -4.15 3.23 6.41
C GLY A 138 -4.28 4.61 7.06
N ALA A 139 -4.18 5.70 6.29
CA ALA A 139 -4.32 7.05 6.80
C ALA A 139 -5.73 7.35 7.32
N LEU A 140 -6.77 6.90 6.62
CA LEU A 140 -8.17 7.06 7.06
C LEU A 140 -8.44 6.32 8.38
N VAL A 141 -8.00 5.06 8.48
CA VAL A 141 -8.16 4.26 9.70
C VAL A 141 -7.37 4.87 10.86
N PHE A 142 -6.12 5.25 10.62
CA PHE A 142 -5.30 5.93 11.61
C PHE A 142 -6.00 7.18 12.14
N TYR A 143 -6.45 8.06 11.25
CA TYR A 143 -7.05 9.33 11.63
C TYR A 143 -8.40 9.15 12.34
N GLY A 144 -9.24 8.25 11.83
CA GLY A 144 -10.52 7.90 12.46
C GLY A 144 -10.34 7.42 13.89
N VAL A 145 -9.46 6.43 14.10
CA VAL A 145 -9.17 5.91 15.45
C VAL A 145 -8.58 7.00 16.36
N TRP A 146 -7.63 7.80 15.85
CA TRP A 146 -7.06 8.89 16.62
C TRP A 146 -8.11 9.93 17.05
N ARG A 147 -9.05 10.31 16.17
CA ARG A 147 -10.16 11.22 16.51
C ARG A 147 -11.11 10.60 17.53
N LEU A 148 -11.48 9.32 17.37
CA LEU A 148 -12.36 8.59 18.29
C LEU A 148 -11.79 8.52 19.71
N LEU A 149 -10.47 8.43 19.85
CA LEU A 149 -9.78 8.46 21.15
C LEU A 149 -9.66 9.86 21.75
N GLY A 150 -10.32 10.88 21.17
CA GLY A 150 -10.33 12.26 21.65
C GLY A 150 -9.21 13.13 21.09
N GLY A 151 -8.66 12.82 19.91
CA GLY A 151 -7.55 13.57 19.29
C GLY A 151 -7.78 15.07 19.08
N GLN A 152 -9.05 15.52 19.11
CA GLN A 152 -9.43 16.93 18.96
C GLN A 152 -9.46 17.74 20.25
N THR A 153 -9.29 17.11 21.43
CA THR A 153 -9.21 17.84 22.70
C THR A 153 -7.76 18.19 23.02
N ALA A 154 -7.30 19.29 22.46
CA ALA A 154 -6.19 20.11 22.96
C ALA A 154 -6.36 21.53 22.42
#